data_AF-A0A1Q8QIS4-F1
#
_entry.id   AF-A0A1Q8QIS4-F1
#
_cell.length_a   1.000
_cell.length_b   1.000
_cell.length_c   1.000
_cell.angle_alpha   90.00
_cell.angle_beta   90.00
_cell.angle_gamma   90.00
#
_symmetry.space_group_name_H-M   'P 1'
#
loop_
_entity.id
_entity.type
_entity.pdbx_description
1 polymer ?
#
loop_
_entity_poly.entity_id
_entity_poly.type
_entity_poly.pdbx_seq_one_letter_code
_entity_poly.pdbx_strand_id
1 'polypeptide(L)'
;MEQIEKLLNHVSKTVTDLELQQILGESDYPRFQGEVERLVESGVLAPVKASKKNGRLPPLYNKYKIIKPQEDYTSYLESIRRLNPELSIAGYLQRPEVYKKHQQIVEGISNYLWFAQGLLDKPMSRKERSFSVWGREKLLDEQISLVKDVLRFNSLAEDFLNYYDTPEPFFEYRHDRGQLTTVLVIENKDTWFTLRKLMQDTGKTPWQVRFSRCFCTGKGIKSRSREL
;
A
#
# COMPACT_ATOMS: atom_id res chain seq x y z
N MET A 1 -3.61 15.91 28.55
CA MET A 1 -3.58 14.90 27.46
C MET A 1 -3.60 15.59 26.10
N GLU A 2 -4.60 16.42 25.80
CA GLU A 2 -4.75 17.08 24.49
C GLU A 2 -3.54 17.97 24.06
N GLN A 3 -2.95 18.74 24.99
CA GLN A 3 -1.78 19.58 24.69
C GLN A 3 -0.52 18.76 24.37
N ILE A 4 -0.32 17.62 25.05
CA ILE A 4 0.81 16.72 24.81
C ILE A 4 0.66 16.05 23.44
N GLU A 5 -0.56 15.65 23.04
CA GLU A 5 -0.81 15.12 21.70
C GLU A 5 -0.54 16.17 20.60
N LYS A 6 -0.96 17.42 20.81
CA LYS A 6 -0.64 18.52 19.88
C LYS A 6 0.87 18.74 19.76
N LEU A 7 1.60 18.65 20.87
CA LEU A 7 3.06 18.73 20.88
C LEU A 7 3.72 17.56 20.14
N LEU A 8 3.28 16.31 20.40
CA LEU A 8 3.83 15.11 19.75
C LEU A 8 3.52 15.03 18.24
N ASN A 9 2.41 15.65 17.81
CA ASN A 9 2.00 15.76 16.41
C ASN A 9 2.55 17.00 15.71
N HIS A 10 3.40 17.80 16.37
CA HIS A 10 4.04 18.95 15.76
C HIS A 10 4.86 18.55 14.52
N VAL A 11 4.74 19.34 13.44
CA VAL A 11 5.33 19.03 12.13
C VAL A 11 6.85 18.95 12.20
N SER A 12 7.47 19.85 12.97
CA SER A 12 8.93 19.90 13.15
C SER A 12 9.38 19.09 14.36
N LYS A 13 10.57 18.47 14.26
CA LYS A 13 11.25 17.78 15.37
C LYS A 13 11.73 18.71 16.48
N THR A 14 11.67 20.03 16.24
CA THR A 14 12.02 21.07 17.21
C THR A 14 10.93 22.10 17.32
N VAL A 15 10.80 22.70 18.50
CA VAL A 15 9.84 23.75 18.83
C VAL A 15 10.55 24.88 19.58
N THR A 16 10.23 26.12 19.26
CA THR A 16 10.72 27.31 19.98
C THR A 16 9.97 27.51 21.30
N ASP A 17 10.51 28.32 22.22
CA ASP A 17 9.78 28.64 23.46
C ASP A 17 8.45 29.35 23.20
N LEU A 18 8.39 30.20 22.17
CA LEU A 18 7.16 30.89 21.74
C LEU A 18 6.11 29.92 21.19
N GLU A 19 6.50 29.01 20.29
CA GLU A 19 5.59 27.98 19.76
C GLU A 19 5.14 27.04 20.88
N LEU A 20 6.03 26.69 21.81
CA LEU A 20 5.69 25.85 22.95
C LEU A 20 4.67 26.55 23.87
N GLN A 21 4.83 27.85 24.10
CA GLN A 21 3.87 28.65 24.86
C GLN A 21 2.49 28.68 24.20
N GLN A 22 2.44 28.76 22.86
CA GLN A 22 1.19 28.70 22.09
C GLN A 22 0.53 27.31 22.14
N ILE A 23 1.31 26.23 22.02
CA ILE A 23 0.80 24.85 22.04
C ILE A 23 0.24 24.49 23.40
N LEU A 24 0.94 24.89 24.48
CA LEU A 24 0.48 24.65 25.84
C LEU A 24 -0.67 25.59 26.21
N GLY A 25 -0.81 26.73 25.54
CA GLY A 25 -1.88 27.70 25.81
C GLY A 25 -1.75 28.39 27.15
N GLU A 26 -0.54 28.38 27.75
CA GLU A 26 -0.30 28.96 29.07
C GLU A 26 0.22 30.40 28.98
N SER A 27 -0.62 31.33 29.41
CA SER A 27 -0.31 32.77 29.43
C SER A 27 0.51 33.18 30.65
N ASP A 28 0.42 32.43 31.75
CA ASP A 28 1.16 32.69 32.98
C ASP A 28 2.58 32.11 32.93
N TYR A 29 3.60 32.99 33.02
CA TYR A 29 4.99 32.60 32.76
C TYR A 29 5.56 31.59 33.77
N PRO A 30 5.34 31.72 35.10
CA PRO A 30 5.79 30.72 36.06
C PRO A 30 5.15 29.34 35.83
N ARG A 31 3.84 29.30 35.49
CA ARG A 31 3.16 28.03 35.16
C ARG A 31 3.69 27.41 33.87
N PHE A 32 3.89 28.23 32.83
CA PHE A 32 4.51 27.80 31.59
C PHE A 32 5.91 27.22 31.85
N GLN A 33 6.74 27.91 32.64
CA GLN A 33 8.08 27.42 32.97
C GLN A 33 8.05 26.09 33.73
N GLY A 34 7.17 25.93 34.73
CA GLY A 34 7.03 24.68 35.46
C GLY A 34 6.57 23.52 34.57
N GLU A 35 5.66 23.78 33.63
CA GLU A 35 5.20 22.76 32.69
C GLU A 35 6.29 22.35 31.70
N VAL A 36 7.09 23.31 31.22
CA VAL A 36 8.25 23.01 30.35
C VAL A 36 9.27 22.17 31.10
N GLU A 37 9.56 22.46 32.37
CA GLU A 37 10.47 21.67 33.19
C GLU A 37 9.94 20.24 33.40
N ARG A 38 8.65 20.08 33.70
CA ARG A 38 7.99 18.77 33.80
C ARG A 38 8.09 17.97 32.50
N LEU A 39 7.94 18.61 31.34
CA LEU A 39 8.09 17.97 30.02
C LEU A 39 9.54 17.57 29.71
N VAL A 40 10.51 18.32 30.23
CA VAL A 40 11.94 17.96 30.14
C VAL A 40 12.27 16.79 31.07
N GLU A 41 11.79 16.82 32.31
CA GLU A 41 11.98 15.74 33.29
C GLU A 41 11.35 14.42 32.86
N SER A 42 10.14 14.47 32.29
CA SER A 42 9.47 13.31 31.71
C SER A 42 10.07 12.82 30.39
N GLY A 43 11.08 13.51 29.85
CA GLY A 43 11.76 13.14 28.63
C GLY A 43 10.96 13.35 27.34
N VAL A 44 9.86 14.12 27.37
CA VAL A 44 9.08 14.51 26.17
C VAL A 44 9.79 15.63 25.41
N LEU A 45 10.56 16.47 26.11
CA LEU A 45 11.36 17.54 25.54
C LEU A 45 12.84 17.39 25.93
N ALA A 46 13.72 17.78 25.01
CA ALA A 46 15.14 17.98 25.31
C ALA A 46 15.59 19.38 24.90
N PRO A 47 16.25 20.15 25.79
CA PRO A 47 16.70 21.49 25.47
C PRO A 47 17.81 21.48 24.40
N VAL A 48 17.69 22.35 23.39
CA VAL A 48 18.75 22.56 22.40
C VAL A 48 19.75 23.56 22.97
N LYS A 49 20.80 23.08 23.64
CA LYS A 49 21.77 23.94 24.35
C LYS A 49 22.37 25.05 23.49
N ALA A 50 22.59 24.78 22.19
CA ALA A 50 23.11 25.76 21.23
C ALA A 50 22.17 26.95 20.97
N SER A 51 20.87 26.84 21.29
CA SER A 51 19.91 27.94 21.10
C SER A 51 20.06 29.07 22.13
N LYS A 52 20.89 28.88 23.16
CA LYS A 52 20.96 29.73 24.36
C LYS A 52 19.62 29.79 25.10
N LYS A 53 19.64 30.43 26.27
CA LYS A 53 18.44 30.72 27.06
C LYS A 53 17.80 32.03 26.63
N ASN A 54 16.51 32.17 26.92
CA ASN A 54 15.80 33.44 26.79
C ASN A 54 16.22 34.39 27.92
N GLY A 55 15.93 35.68 27.74
CA GLY A 55 16.23 36.72 28.74
C GLY A 55 15.19 36.82 29.86
N ARG A 56 14.31 35.83 30.03
CA ARG A 56 13.23 35.83 31.04
C ARG A 56 13.72 35.19 32.35
N LEU A 57 13.00 35.42 33.44
CA LEU A 57 13.31 34.93 34.79
C LEU A 57 12.12 34.14 35.35
N PRO A 58 12.24 32.83 35.65
CA PRO A 58 13.41 31.96 35.41
C PRO A 58 13.69 31.70 33.91
N PRO A 59 14.95 31.42 33.51
CA PRO A 59 15.31 31.34 32.10
C PRO A 59 15.05 29.95 31.49
N LEU A 60 14.39 29.91 30.33
CA LEU A 60 14.15 28.72 29.50
C LEU A 60 15.05 28.72 28.27
N TYR A 61 15.31 27.56 27.64
CA TYR A 61 16.00 27.51 26.35
C TYR A 61 15.10 28.03 25.22
N ASN A 62 15.68 28.75 24.23
CA ASN A 62 14.92 29.27 23.09
C ASN A 62 14.37 28.17 22.16
N LYS A 63 14.93 26.95 22.20
CA LYS A 63 14.47 25.80 21.42
C LYS A 63 14.55 24.49 22.21
N TYR A 64 13.58 23.63 21.94
CA TYR A 64 13.49 22.26 22.45
C TYR A 64 13.33 21.27 21.30
N LYS A 65 13.90 20.08 21.45
CA LYS A 65 13.67 18.92 20.59
C LYS A 65 12.51 18.11 21.18
N ILE A 66 11.56 17.74 20.33
CA ILE A 66 10.43 16.90 20.71
C ILE A 66 10.87 15.45 20.66
N ILE A 67 10.77 14.74 21.78
CA ILE A 67 11.07 13.33 21.91
C ILE A 67 9.74 12.59 21.86
N LYS A 68 9.51 11.88 20.75
CA LYS A 68 8.34 11.01 20.66
C LYS A 68 8.57 9.79 21.54
N PRO A 69 7.60 9.38 22.38
CA PRO A 69 7.70 8.12 23.09
C PRO A 69 7.94 7.01 22.06
N GLN A 70 8.90 6.14 22.36
CA GLN A 70 9.10 4.94 21.54
C GLN A 70 7.81 4.11 21.64
N GLU A 71 7.22 3.82 20.50
CA GLU A 71 6.08 2.91 20.44
C GLU A 71 6.54 1.53 20.92
N ASP A 72 5.76 0.92 21.81
CA ASP A 72 6.07 -0.42 22.31
C ASP A 72 5.70 -1.46 21.27
N TYR A 73 6.72 -2.15 20.76
CA TYR A 73 6.56 -3.22 19.78
C TYR A 73 6.74 -4.63 20.38
N THR A 74 6.79 -4.76 21.71
CA THR A 74 7.01 -6.05 22.40
C THR A 74 6.03 -7.13 21.95
N SER A 75 4.77 -6.75 21.71
CA SER A 75 3.71 -7.65 21.24
C SER A 75 3.99 -8.28 19.86
N TYR A 76 4.82 -7.64 19.03
CA TYR A 76 5.17 -8.14 17.70
C TYR A 76 6.40 -9.06 17.71
N LEU A 77 7.27 -8.99 18.72
CA LEU A 77 8.54 -9.70 18.73
C LEU A 77 8.37 -11.22 18.60
N GLU A 78 7.38 -11.77 19.30
CA GLU A 78 7.06 -13.20 19.23
C GLU A 78 6.52 -13.60 17.85
N SER A 79 5.67 -12.76 17.24
CA SER A 79 5.16 -13.04 15.89
C SER A 79 6.27 -12.95 14.83
N ILE A 80 7.18 -11.98 14.96
CA ILE A 80 8.37 -11.87 14.10
C ILE A 80 9.24 -13.12 14.20
N ARG A 81 9.48 -13.64 15.42
CA ARG A 81 10.29 -14.85 15.65
C ARG A 81 9.67 -16.12 15.07
N ARG A 82 8.34 -16.16 14.89
CA ARG A 82 7.60 -17.28 14.31
C ARG A 82 7.51 -17.24 12.78
N LEU A 83 7.99 -16.17 12.14
CA LEU A 83 8.02 -16.10 10.70
C LEU A 83 8.87 -17.23 10.11
N ASN A 84 8.56 -17.61 8.87
CA ASN A 84 9.34 -18.59 8.13
C ASN A 84 10.82 -18.12 7.99
N PRO A 85 11.82 -19.00 8.16
CA PRO A 85 13.25 -18.64 8.09
C PRO A 85 13.72 -18.03 6.77
N GLU A 86 12.99 -18.23 5.66
CA GLU A 86 13.30 -17.57 4.39
C GLU A 86 13.01 -16.06 4.43
N LEU A 87 12.24 -15.58 5.42
CA LEU A 87 11.94 -14.17 5.63
C LEU A 87 12.99 -13.50 6.53
N SER A 88 13.09 -12.17 6.43
CA SER A 88 14.06 -11.35 7.16
C SER A 88 13.67 -11.13 8.62
N ILE A 89 13.73 -12.19 9.43
CA ILE A 89 13.45 -12.14 10.88
C ILE A 89 14.33 -11.09 11.55
N ALA A 90 15.64 -11.13 11.30
CA ALA A 90 16.59 -10.15 11.86
C ALA A 90 16.24 -8.71 11.42
N GLY A 91 15.86 -8.52 10.16
CA GLY A 91 15.47 -7.21 9.64
C GLY A 91 14.23 -6.64 10.34
N TYR A 92 13.24 -7.48 10.65
CA TYR A 92 12.03 -7.07 11.38
C TYR A 92 12.27 -6.89 12.88
N LEU A 93 13.14 -7.69 13.52
CA LEU A 93 13.52 -7.48 14.92
C LEU A 93 14.29 -6.16 15.11
N GLN A 94 15.11 -5.76 14.13
CA GLN A 94 15.80 -4.46 14.14
C GLN A 94 14.87 -3.27 13.84
N ARG A 95 13.79 -3.52 13.08
CA ARG A 95 12.83 -2.50 12.61
C ARG A 95 11.39 -2.98 12.78
N PRO A 96 10.90 -3.13 14.02
CA PRO A 96 9.56 -3.67 14.28
C PRO A 96 8.44 -2.75 13.78
N GLU A 97 8.69 -1.45 13.59
CA GLU A 97 7.78 -0.52 12.94
C GLU A 97 7.48 -0.92 11.48
N VAL A 98 8.45 -1.53 10.80
CA VAL A 98 8.27 -2.05 9.45
C VAL A 98 7.44 -3.33 9.48
N TYR A 99 7.63 -4.18 10.49
CA TYR A 99 6.78 -5.35 10.69
C TYR A 99 5.32 -4.95 10.87
N LYS A 100 5.04 -3.95 11.72
CA LYS A 100 3.68 -3.44 11.92
C LYS A 100 3.02 -3.01 10.60
N LYS A 101 3.75 -2.31 9.73
CA LYS A 101 3.26 -1.95 8.38
C LYS A 101 3.03 -3.18 7.50
N HIS A 102 3.92 -4.17 7.58
CA HIS A 102 3.94 -5.34 6.71
C HIS A 102 3.07 -6.51 7.21
N GLN A 103 2.55 -6.43 8.44
CA GLN A 103 2.06 -7.56 9.22
C GLN A 103 1.14 -8.49 8.44
N GLN A 104 0.04 -7.96 7.89
CA GLN A 104 -0.93 -8.76 7.14
C GLN A 104 -0.29 -9.51 5.96
N ILE A 105 0.62 -8.85 5.25
CA ILE A 105 1.22 -9.40 4.04
C ILE A 105 2.28 -10.44 4.40
N VAL A 106 3.19 -10.09 5.32
CA VAL A 106 4.32 -10.95 5.71
C VAL A 106 3.86 -12.20 6.45
N GLU A 107 2.83 -12.10 7.31
CA GLU A 107 2.27 -13.27 8.00
C GLU A 107 1.62 -14.24 6.99
N GLY A 108 0.92 -13.72 5.98
CA GLY A 108 0.36 -14.55 4.90
C GLY A 108 1.44 -15.27 4.09
N ILE A 109 2.50 -14.56 3.68
CA ILE A 109 3.65 -15.17 2.98
C ILE A 109 4.34 -16.22 3.87
N SER A 110 4.55 -15.89 5.14
CA SER A 110 5.17 -16.80 6.11
C SER A 110 4.38 -18.10 6.25
N ASN A 111 3.07 -18.02 6.44
CA ASN A 111 2.20 -19.19 6.52
C ASN A 111 2.23 -19.99 5.22
N TYR A 112 2.26 -19.30 4.08
CA TYR A 112 2.34 -19.96 2.78
C TYR A 112 3.64 -20.76 2.61
N LEU A 113 4.78 -20.18 3.02
CA LEU A 113 6.06 -20.86 3.04
C LEU A 113 6.09 -22.07 3.97
N TRP A 114 5.40 -22.02 5.12
CA TRP A 114 5.34 -23.16 6.04
C TRP A 114 4.52 -24.33 5.51
N PHE A 115 3.37 -24.07 4.89
CA PHE A 115 2.35 -25.10 4.66
C PHE A 115 2.06 -25.39 3.19
N ALA A 116 2.44 -24.47 2.29
CA ALA A 116 2.02 -24.49 0.90
C ALA A 116 3.12 -24.04 -0.08
N GLN A 117 4.40 -24.06 0.33
CA GLN A 117 5.52 -23.55 -0.47
C GLN A 117 5.56 -24.17 -1.87
N GLY A 118 5.32 -25.48 -2.00
CA GLY A 118 5.30 -26.17 -3.30
C GLY A 118 4.18 -25.70 -4.26
N LEU A 119 3.22 -24.90 -3.80
CA LEU A 119 2.24 -24.23 -4.68
C LEU A 119 2.82 -22.98 -5.35
N LEU A 120 3.95 -22.43 -4.88
CA LEU A 120 4.66 -21.35 -5.54
C LEU A 120 5.34 -21.82 -6.84
N ASP A 121 5.64 -23.12 -6.97
CA ASP A 121 6.22 -23.68 -8.19
C ASP A 121 5.22 -23.72 -9.36
N LYS A 122 3.91 -23.62 -9.06
CA LYS A 122 2.84 -23.71 -10.05
C LYS A 122 2.23 -22.33 -10.29
N PRO A 123 2.09 -21.86 -11.55
CA PRO A 123 1.46 -20.58 -11.82
C PRO A 123 -0.03 -20.60 -11.45
N MET A 124 -0.53 -19.50 -10.90
CA MET A 124 -1.96 -19.29 -10.60
C MET A 124 -2.42 -17.94 -11.16
N SER A 125 -3.72 -17.76 -11.44
CA SER A 125 -4.19 -16.41 -11.76
C SER A 125 -3.94 -15.48 -10.58
N ARG A 126 -3.74 -14.19 -10.84
CA ARG A 126 -3.52 -13.17 -9.79
C ARG A 126 -4.56 -13.27 -8.66
N LYS A 127 -5.83 -13.43 -9.01
CA LYS A 127 -6.95 -13.55 -8.07
C LYS A 127 -6.87 -14.83 -7.22
N GLU A 128 -6.63 -15.96 -7.86
CA GLU A 128 -6.49 -17.24 -7.16
C GLU A 128 -5.25 -17.25 -6.27
N ARG A 129 -4.11 -16.69 -6.71
CA ARG A 129 -2.92 -16.57 -5.87
C ARG A 129 -3.18 -15.68 -4.65
N SER A 130 -3.82 -14.53 -4.87
CA SER A 130 -4.20 -13.62 -3.78
C SER A 130 -5.10 -14.31 -2.75
N PHE A 131 -6.07 -15.10 -3.22
CA PHE A 131 -6.92 -15.90 -2.33
C PHE A 131 -6.15 -17.04 -1.65
N SER A 132 -5.26 -17.72 -2.36
CA SER A 132 -4.48 -18.85 -1.83
C SER A 132 -3.54 -18.42 -0.70
N VAL A 133 -2.89 -17.26 -0.81
CA VAL A 133 -1.93 -16.77 0.19
C VAL A 133 -2.62 -16.07 1.36
N TRP A 134 -3.67 -15.28 1.11
CA TRP A 134 -4.27 -14.40 2.15
C TRP A 134 -5.78 -14.60 2.39
N GLY A 135 -6.44 -15.53 1.71
CA GLY A 135 -7.90 -15.69 1.77
C GLY A 135 -8.68 -14.50 1.21
N ARG A 136 -8.02 -13.60 0.47
CA ARG A 136 -8.60 -12.36 -0.08
C ARG A 136 -8.28 -12.22 -1.56
N GLU A 137 -9.26 -12.45 -2.41
CA GLU A 137 -9.10 -12.45 -3.89
C GLU A 137 -8.50 -11.14 -4.44
N LYS A 138 -8.86 -9.99 -3.84
CA LYS A 138 -8.48 -8.66 -4.36
C LYS A 138 -7.25 -8.06 -3.69
N LEU A 139 -6.63 -8.74 -2.73
CA LEU A 139 -5.54 -8.16 -1.95
C LEU A 139 -4.35 -7.76 -2.84
N LEU A 140 -3.98 -8.58 -3.82
CA LEU A 140 -2.92 -8.24 -4.76
C LEU A 140 -3.28 -7.02 -5.62
N ASP A 141 -4.55 -6.82 -5.98
CA ASP A 141 -4.96 -5.63 -6.74
C ASP A 141 -4.99 -4.36 -5.87
N GLU A 142 -5.43 -4.48 -4.62
CA GLU A 142 -5.58 -3.35 -3.68
C GLU A 142 -4.25 -2.91 -3.06
N GLN A 143 -3.33 -3.85 -2.84
CA GLN A 143 -2.13 -3.64 -2.03
C GLN A 143 -0.84 -4.04 -2.76
N ILE A 144 -0.81 -4.04 -4.10
CA ILE A 144 0.35 -4.48 -4.88
C ILE A 144 1.65 -3.78 -4.48
N SER A 145 1.60 -2.48 -4.17
CA SER A 145 2.78 -1.71 -3.75
C SER A 145 3.32 -2.19 -2.41
N LEU A 146 2.44 -2.49 -1.45
CA LEU A 146 2.84 -3.03 -0.15
C LEU A 146 3.39 -4.45 -0.29
N VAL A 147 2.80 -5.27 -1.15
CA VAL A 147 3.29 -6.62 -1.45
C VAL A 147 4.71 -6.55 -2.03
N LYS A 148 4.95 -5.67 -3.01
CA LYS A 148 6.29 -5.44 -3.58
C LYS A 148 7.29 -4.93 -2.53
N ASP A 149 6.87 -4.02 -1.66
CA ASP A 149 7.69 -3.56 -0.53
C ASP A 149 8.11 -4.73 0.38
N VAL A 150 7.16 -5.61 0.71
CA VAL A 150 7.40 -6.78 1.56
C VAL A 150 8.35 -7.78 0.89
N LEU A 151 8.14 -8.09 -0.40
CA LEU A 151 9.04 -8.98 -1.14
C LEU A 151 10.47 -8.45 -1.15
N ARG A 152 10.65 -7.15 -1.48
CA ARG A 152 11.96 -6.49 -1.45
C ARG A 152 12.60 -6.50 -0.07
N PHE A 153 11.84 -6.21 0.98
CA PHE A 153 12.35 -6.21 2.35
C PHE A 153 12.88 -7.59 2.76
N ASN A 154 12.25 -8.66 2.26
CA ASN A 154 12.62 -10.04 2.53
C ASN A 154 13.59 -10.62 1.48
N SER A 155 14.11 -9.80 0.56
CA SER A 155 15.00 -10.24 -0.52
C SER A 155 14.41 -11.35 -1.41
N LEU A 156 13.08 -11.37 -1.54
CA LEU A 156 12.36 -12.28 -2.43
C LEU A 156 12.27 -11.68 -3.84
N ALA A 157 12.26 -12.53 -4.86
CA ALA A 157 12.14 -12.11 -6.25
C ALA A 157 10.79 -11.42 -6.53
N GLU A 158 10.72 -10.56 -7.56
CA GLU A 158 9.47 -9.85 -7.91
C GLU A 158 8.36 -10.80 -8.38
N ASP A 159 8.74 -11.92 -8.98
CA ASP A 159 7.88 -13.00 -9.46
C ASP A 159 7.70 -14.13 -8.45
N PHE A 160 8.17 -13.96 -7.21
CA PHE A 160 8.10 -14.97 -6.14
C PHE A 160 6.71 -15.59 -5.97
N LEU A 161 5.64 -14.80 -6.14
CA LEU A 161 4.26 -15.26 -5.99
C LEU A 161 3.75 -16.06 -7.20
N ASN A 162 4.53 -16.20 -8.27
CA ASN A 162 4.22 -16.99 -9.47
C ASN A 162 2.74 -16.88 -9.89
N TYR A 163 2.31 -15.65 -10.22
CA TYR A 163 0.98 -15.39 -10.71
C TYR A 163 1.01 -14.79 -12.12
N TYR A 164 -0.07 -15.00 -12.86
CA TYR A 164 -0.29 -14.37 -14.16
C TYR A 164 -1.62 -13.60 -14.16
N ASP A 165 -1.72 -12.63 -15.08
CA ASP A 165 -2.94 -11.88 -15.26
C ASP A 165 -3.91 -12.65 -16.15
N THR A 166 -5.13 -12.85 -15.65
CA THR A 166 -6.21 -13.35 -16.50
C THR A 166 -6.70 -12.23 -17.39
N PRO A 167 -6.87 -12.47 -18.71
CA PRO A 167 -7.59 -11.53 -19.55
C PRO A 167 -8.99 -11.34 -18.96
N GLU A 168 -9.50 -10.12 -19.07
CA GLU A 168 -10.86 -9.82 -18.64
C GLU A 168 -11.81 -10.75 -19.44
N PRO A 169 -12.79 -11.42 -18.78
CA PRO A 169 -13.66 -12.40 -19.46
C PRO A 169 -14.41 -11.73 -20.61
N PHE A 170 -14.91 -12.43 -21.64
CA PHE A 170 -15.75 -11.83 -22.68
C PHE A 170 -17.15 -12.48 -22.68
N PHE A 171 -18.22 -11.70 -22.52
CA PHE A 171 -19.59 -12.24 -22.53
C PHE A 171 -20.40 -11.68 -23.71
N GLU A 172 -21.00 -12.56 -24.51
CA GLU A 172 -22.00 -12.21 -25.52
C GLU A 172 -23.32 -12.92 -25.19
N TYR A 173 -24.43 -12.17 -25.16
CA TYR A 173 -25.78 -12.71 -25.01
C TYR A 173 -26.64 -12.30 -26.21
N ARG A 174 -27.28 -13.28 -26.86
CA ARG A 174 -28.19 -13.04 -28.00
C ARG A 174 -29.53 -13.73 -27.75
N HIS A 175 -30.59 -12.92 -27.65
CA HIS A 175 -31.94 -13.40 -27.38
C HIS A 175 -32.72 -13.78 -28.66
N ASP A 176 -32.60 -13.02 -29.75
CA ASP A 176 -33.29 -13.26 -31.02
C ASP A 176 -32.32 -13.64 -32.15
N ARG A 177 -32.69 -14.65 -32.95
CA ARG A 177 -31.88 -15.27 -34.02
C ARG A 177 -32.37 -14.91 -35.43
N GLY A 178 -33.18 -13.85 -35.58
CA GLY A 178 -33.88 -13.52 -36.83
C GLY A 178 -33.04 -13.40 -38.12
N GLN A 179 -31.77 -12.99 -38.07
CA GLN A 179 -30.86 -13.04 -39.23
C GLN A 179 -29.46 -13.59 -38.86
N LEU A 180 -28.91 -14.42 -39.75
CA LEU A 180 -27.53 -14.91 -39.68
C LEU A 180 -26.57 -13.73 -39.81
N THR A 181 -25.93 -13.37 -38.70
CA THR A 181 -24.92 -12.32 -38.64
C THR A 181 -23.53 -12.94 -38.62
N THR A 182 -22.67 -12.53 -39.55
CA THR A 182 -21.25 -12.93 -39.55
C THR A 182 -20.49 -11.99 -38.62
N VAL A 183 -19.81 -12.55 -37.61
CA VAL A 183 -19.05 -11.81 -36.60
C VAL A 183 -17.56 -12.05 -36.80
N LEU A 184 -16.76 -10.98 -36.76
CA LEU A 184 -15.30 -11.03 -36.80
C LEU A 184 -14.74 -10.68 -35.42
N VAL A 185 -14.09 -11.63 -34.74
CA VAL A 185 -13.43 -11.39 -33.46
C VAL A 185 -11.92 -11.32 -33.70
N ILE A 186 -11.30 -10.20 -33.33
CA ILE A 186 -9.88 -9.91 -33.53
C ILE A 186 -9.23 -9.69 -32.16
N GLU A 187 -8.61 -10.72 -31.64
CA GLU A 187 -7.96 -10.70 -30.33
C GLU A 187 -6.80 -9.70 -30.27
N ASN A 188 -5.95 -9.69 -31.30
CA ASN A 188 -4.72 -8.92 -31.30
C ASN A 188 -4.99 -7.43 -31.58
N LYS A 189 -4.50 -6.58 -30.68
CA LYS A 189 -4.72 -5.13 -30.70
C LYS A 189 -4.13 -4.47 -31.95
N ASP A 190 -2.90 -4.81 -32.34
CA ASP A 190 -2.24 -4.23 -33.52
C ASP A 190 -2.88 -4.69 -34.83
N THR A 191 -3.31 -5.96 -34.89
CA THR A 191 -4.05 -6.54 -36.00
C THR A 191 -5.41 -5.88 -36.16
N TRP A 192 -6.09 -5.59 -35.04
CA TRP A 192 -7.31 -4.80 -35.04
C TRP A 192 -7.07 -3.41 -35.62
N PHE A 193 -6.03 -2.70 -35.17
CA PHE A 193 -5.75 -1.36 -35.68
C PHE A 193 -5.40 -1.37 -37.18
N THR A 194 -4.64 -2.35 -37.62
CA THR A 194 -4.25 -2.52 -39.03
C THR A 194 -5.46 -2.82 -39.91
N LEU A 195 -6.28 -3.80 -39.52
CA LEU A 195 -7.49 -4.18 -40.26
C LEU A 195 -8.56 -3.09 -40.22
N ARG A 196 -8.74 -2.42 -39.09
CA ARG A 196 -9.66 -1.28 -38.94
C ARG A 196 -9.30 -0.16 -39.90
N LYS A 197 -8.02 0.20 -39.97
CA LYS A 197 -7.56 1.25 -40.88
C LYS A 197 -7.81 0.88 -42.35
N LEU A 198 -7.43 -0.33 -42.74
CA LEU A 198 -7.63 -0.81 -44.11
C LEU A 198 -9.13 -0.86 -44.50
N MET A 199 -10.00 -1.30 -43.59
CA MET A 199 -11.46 -1.31 -43.83
C MET A 199 -12.05 0.11 -43.94
N GLN A 200 -11.54 1.08 -43.17
CA GLN A 200 -11.98 2.48 -43.23
C GLN A 200 -11.55 3.16 -44.53
N ASP A 201 -10.30 2.96 -44.94
CA ASP A 201 -9.72 3.62 -46.10
C ASP A 201 -10.30 3.08 -47.42
N THR A 202 -10.63 1.77 -47.47
CA THR A 202 -11.09 1.10 -48.68
C THR A 202 -12.60 0.87 -48.75
N GLY A 203 -13.30 1.00 -47.62
CA GLY A 203 -14.73 0.67 -47.49
C GLY A 203 -15.07 -0.80 -47.70
N LYS A 204 -14.06 -1.68 -47.77
CA LYS A 204 -14.20 -3.10 -48.10
C LYS A 204 -13.53 -3.98 -47.05
N THR A 205 -14.08 -5.16 -46.85
CA THR A 205 -13.44 -6.21 -46.04
C THR A 205 -12.50 -7.01 -46.94
N PRO A 206 -11.29 -7.40 -46.48
CA PRO A 206 -10.34 -8.18 -47.28
C PRO A 206 -10.87 -9.52 -47.79
N TRP A 207 -11.95 -10.03 -47.18
CA TRP A 207 -12.41 -11.41 -47.36
C TRP A 207 -13.67 -11.57 -48.21
N GLN A 208 -14.13 -10.53 -48.93
CA GLN A 208 -15.38 -10.54 -49.71
C GLN A 208 -16.65 -10.95 -48.94
N VAL A 209 -16.55 -11.15 -47.63
CA VAL A 209 -17.65 -11.42 -46.70
C VAL A 209 -17.99 -10.13 -45.97
N ARG A 210 -19.27 -9.78 -45.89
CA ARG A 210 -19.73 -8.66 -45.06
C ARG A 210 -19.85 -9.12 -43.62
N PHE A 211 -19.03 -8.54 -42.74
CA PHE A 211 -19.18 -8.71 -41.30
C PHE A 211 -20.20 -7.70 -40.79
N SER A 212 -21.23 -8.19 -40.13
CA SER A 212 -22.22 -7.36 -39.44
C SER A 212 -21.69 -6.76 -38.13
N ARG A 213 -20.60 -7.33 -37.58
CA ARG A 213 -19.97 -6.85 -36.35
C ARG A 213 -18.50 -7.29 -36.28
N CYS A 214 -17.62 -6.40 -35.82
CA CYS A 214 -16.21 -6.70 -35.56
C CYS A 214 -15.86 -6.32 -34.11
N PHE A 215 -15.22 -7.22 -33.37
CA PHE A 215 -14.79 -7.00 -31.99
C PHE A 215 -13.28 -7.07 -31.87
N CYS A 216 -12.69 -6.22 -31.02
CA CYS A 216 -11.33 -6.41 -30.54
C CYS A 216 -11.31 -6.50 -29.02
N THR A 217 -10.68 -7.54 -28.50
CA THR A 217 -10.62 -7.81 -27.07
C THR A 217 -9.28 -7.32 -26.52
N GLY A 218 -9.20 -6.02 -26.24
CA GLY A 218 -8.06 -5.39 -25.56
C GLY A 218 -8.23 -5.42 -24.05
N LYS A 219 -7.98 -6.58 -23.42
CA LYS A 219 -8.59 -7.01 -22.14
C LYS A 219 -10.12 -7.17 -22.35
N GLY A 220 -10.66 -8.39 -22.18
CA GLY A 220 -12.02 -8.74 -22.59
C GLY A 220 -13.18 -8.08 -21.80
N ILE A 221 -14.42 -8.39 -22.19
CA ILE A 221 -15.68 -7.81 -21.67
C ILE A 221 -16.04 -8.15 -20.21
N LYS A 222 -15.97 -7.18 -19.31
CA LYS A 222 -16.85 -7.20 -18.11
C LYS A 222 -18.30 -6.91 -18.50
N SER A 223 -19.17 -7.91 -18.41
CA SER A 223 -20.61 -7.67 -18.24
C SER A 223 -20.95 -7.78 -16.76
N ARG A 224 -21.19 -6.64 -16.10
CA ARG A 224 -21.96 -6.60 -14.84
C ARG A 224 -23.44 -6.60 -15.21
N SER A 225 -24.19 -7.62 -14.80
CA SER A 225 -25.64 -7.49 -14.61
C SER A 225 -25.89 -7.10 -13.14
N ARG A 226 -26.48 -5.92 -12.94
CA ARG A 226 -27.18 -5.57 -11.70
C ARG A 226 -28.66 -5.43 -12.02
N GLU A 227 -29.45 -6.06 -11.14
CA GLU A 227 -30.88 -5.88 -10.85
C GLU A 227 -31.90 -6.37 -11.89
N LEU A 228 -32.49 -7.53 -11.58
CA LEU A 228 -33.92 -7.61 -11.25
C LEU A 228 -34.06 -8.13 -9.82
#